data_AF-A0A222W4G0-F1
#
_entry.id   AF-A0A222W4G0-F1
#
_cell.length_a   1.000
_cell.length_b   1.000
_cell.length_c   1.000
_cell.angle_alpha   90.00
_cell.angle_beta   90.00
_cell.angle_gamma   90.00
#
_symmetry.space_group_name_H-M   'P 1'
#
loop_
_entity.id
_entity.type
_entity.pdbx_description
1 polymer ?
#
loop_
_entity_poly.entity_id
_entity_poly.type
_entity_poly.pdbx_seq_one_letter_code
_entity_poly.pdbx_strand_id
1 'polypeptide(L)'
;MEEINKTKKYRIESVYYEFSVLKIVDEYTHEQYEKIAALNSKWSDYDFDKTDGYIYFDDLEKELVPPELTPADRKRFIEYLEKEIEVVNK
;
A
#
# COMPACT_ATOMS: atom_id res chain seq x y z
N MET A 1 0.10 -7.14 -17.68
CA MET A 1 -0.43 -5.77 -17.51
C MET A 1 -1.80 -5.64 -18.15
N GLU A 2 -2.82 -5.92 -17.33
CA GLU A 2 -4.23 -5.61 -17.59
C GLU A 2 -4.44 -4.14 -18.00
N GLU A 3 -5.50 -3.87 -18.78
CA GLU A 3 -5.81 -2.51 -19.25
C GLU A 3 -6.06 -1.52 -18.10
N ILE A 4 -6.56 -2.01 -16.97
CA ILE A 4 -6.79 -1.20 -15.76
C ILE A 4 -5.49 -0.63 -15.20
N ASN A 5 -4.37 -1.36 -15.28
CA ASN A 5 -3.07 -0.92 -14.77
C ASN A 5 -2.43 0.14 -15.68
N LYS A 6 -2.77 0.15 -16.98
CA LYS A 6 -2.23 1.10 -17.96
C LYS A 6 -2.74 2.52 -17.77
N THR A 7 -3.81 2.74 -17.01
CA THR A 7 -4.39 4.07 -16.77
C THR A 7 -3.99 4.68 -15.43
N LYS A 8 -3.38 3.89 -14.54
CA LYS A 8 -2.95 4.32 -13.20
C LYS A 8 -1.71 5.21 -13.27
N LYS A 9 -1.61 6.18 -12.36
CA LYS A 9 -0.50 7.16 -12.36
C LYS A 9 0.79 6.61 -11.76
N TYR A 10 0.65 5.82 -10.71
CA TYR A 10 1.76 5.36 -9.89
C TYR A 10 1.82 3.84 -9.83
N ARG A 11 3.01 3.32 -9.54
CA ARG A 11 3.17 1.94 -9.09
C ARG A 11 4.18 1.79 -7.97
N ILE A 12 4.13 0.67 -7.26
CA ILE A 12 5.13 0.24 -6.28
C ILE A 12 5.22 -1.28 -6.30
N GLU A 13 6.40 -1.89 -6.10
CA GLU A 13 6.47 -3.34 -5.97
C GLU A 13 5.69 -3.81 -4.73
N SER A 14 4.92 -4.90 -4.88
CA SER A 14 4.07 -5.40 -3.80
C SER A 14 4.87 -5.79 -2.55
N VAL A 15 6.11 -6.23 -2.72
CA VAL A 15 7.03 -6.56 -1.63
C VAL A 15 7.31 -5.36 -0.73
N TYR A 16 7.50 -4.16 -1.30
CA TYR A 16 7.70 -2.96 -0.49
C TYR A 16 6.43 -2.58 0.25
N TYR A 17 5.27 -2.75 -0.37
CA TYR A 17 4.02 -2.52 0.32
C TYR A 17 3.77 -3.54 1.44
N GLU A 18 4.11 -4.81 1.25
CA GLU A 18 4.04 -5.83 2.31
C GLU A 18 4.91 -5.42 3.51
N PHE A 19 6.16 -5.00 3.29
CA PHE A 19 7.07 -4.57 4.36
C PHE A 19 6.71 -3.25 5.04
N SER A 20 5.76 -2.49 4.51
CA SER A 20 5.31 -1.22 5.11
C SER A 20 4.65 -1.41 6.48
N VAL A 21 4.05 -2.58 6.75
CA VAL A 21 3.48 -2.91 8.06
C VAL A 21 4.54 -2.96 9.17
N LEU A 22 5.81 -3.18 8.83
CA LEU A 22 6.92 -3.13 9.78
C LEU A 22 7.22 -1.70 10.28
N LYS A 23 6.60 -0.68 9.68
CA LYS A 23 6.73 0.73 10.11
C LYS A 23 5.67 1.15 11.12
N ILE A 24 4.68 0.29 11.34
CA ILE A 24 3.63 0.45 12.34
C ILE A 24 4.20 -0.05 13.67
N VAL A 25 4.34 0.84 14.66
CA VAL A 25 4.93 0.46 15.95
C VAL A 25 4.09 0.88 17.16
N ASP A 26 3.04 1.68 16.96
CA ASP A 26 2.12 1.98 18.04
C ASP A 26 1.24 0.77 18.36
N GLU A 27 0.59 0.81 19.52
CA GLU A 27 -0.38 -0.22 19.92
C GLU A 27 -1.74 0.05 19.27
N TYR A 28 -2.30 -0.99 18.66
CA TYR A 28 -3.63 -0.98 18.07
C TYR A 28 -4.51 -2.00 18.79
N THR A 29 -5.82 -1.73 18.85
CA THR A 29 -6.77 -2.76 19.26
C THR A 29 -6.75 -3.92 18.25
N HIS A 30 -7.22 -5.09 18.68
CA HIS A 30 -7.34 -6.24 17.79
C HIS A 30 -8.13 -5.91 16.52
N GLU A 31 -9.28 -5.23 16.66
CA GLU A 31 -10.13 -4.83 15.52
C GLU A 31 -9.41 -3.86 14.57
N GLN A 32 -8.63 -2.91 15.09
CA GLN A 32 -7.85 -2.00 14.25
C GLN A 32 -6.76 -2.76 13.49
N TYR A 33 -6.06 -3.68 14.16
CA TYR A 33 -5.03 -4.49 13.53
C TYR A 33 -5.60 -5.39 12.44
N GLU A 34 -6.78 -5.99 12.65
CA GLU A 34 -7.46 -6.78 11.61
C GLU A 34 -7.76 -5.95 10.36
N LYS A 35 -8.20 -4.69 10.51
CA LYS A 35 -8.47 -3.79 9.36
C LYS A 35 -7.19 -3.41 8.61
N ILE A 36 -6.12 -3.11 9.34
CA ILE A 36 -4.79 -2.83 8.78
C ILE A 36 -4.27 -4.04 8.00
N ALA A 37 -4.31 -5.23 8.61
CA ALA A 37 -3.85 -6.47 8.01
C ALA A 37 -4.70 -6.88 6.79
N ALA A 38 -6.01 -6.66 6.84
CA ALA A 38 -6.90 -6.94 5.71
C ALA A 38 -6.58 -6.05 4.50
N LEU A 39 -6.31 -4.75 4.72
CA LEU A 39 -5.88 -3.86 3.62
C LEU A 39 -4.51 -4.29 3.07
N ASN A 40 -3.57 -4.64 3.94
CA ASN A 40 -2.26 -5.11 3.50
C ASN A 40 -2.36 -6.40 2.66
N SER A 41 -3.12 -7.39 3.14
CA SER A 41 -3.36 -8.66 2.45
C SER A 41 -4.10 -8.50 1.12
N LYS A 42 -5.07 -7.58 1.04
CA LYS A 42 -5.75 -7.27 -0.23
C LYS A 42 -4.74 -6.94 -1.33
N TRP A 43 -3.75 -6.13 -0.98
CA TRP A 43 -2.76 -5.63 -1.89
C TRP A 43 -1.49 -6.52 -1.99
N SER A 44 -1.26 -7.44 -1.05
CA SER A 44 -0.17 -8.42 -1.16
C SER A 44 -0.60 -9.72 -1.88
N ASP A 45 -1.86 -10.16 -1.71
CA ASP A 45 -2.29 -11.51 -2.12
C ASP A 45 -3.33 -11.56 -3.25
N TYR A 46 -4.28 -10.61 -3.31
CA TYR A 46 -5.60 -10.92 -3.90
C TYR A 46 -6.02 -10.10 -5.14
N ASP A 47 -5.52 -8.89 -5.36
CA ASP A 47 -6.12 -7.97 -6.35
C ASP A 47 -5.15 -7.42 -7.43
N PHE A 48 -3.91 -7.92 -7.52
CA PHE A 48 -2.95 -7.52 -8.57
C PHE A 48 -2.78 -8.57 -9.66
N ASP A 49 -2.69 -8.08 -10.91
CA ASP A 49 -2.19 -8.84 -12.05
C ASP A 49 -0.82 -9.42 -11.68
N LYS A 50 -0.79 -10.70 -11.27
CA LYS A 50 0.40 -11.42 -10.77
C LYS A 50 1.55 -11.50 -11.78
N THR A 51 1.40 -10.91 -12.96
CA THR A 51 2.37 -11.01 -14.06
C THR A 51 3.60 -10.12 -13.89
N ASP A 52 3.55 -9.04 -13.11
CA ASP A 52 4.72 -8.15 -12.92
C ASP A 52 5.08 -7.78 -11.47
N GLY A 53 4.25 -8.13 -10.48
CA GLY A 53 4.57 -7.92 -9.07
C GLY A 53 4.43 -6.47 -8.58
N TYR A 54 3.71 -5.62 -9.34
CA TYR A 54 3.48 -4.23 -8.99
C TYR A 54 2.04 -3.95 -8.56
N ILE A 55 1.94 -3.00 -7.63
CA ILE A 55 0.72 -2.35 -7.17
C ILE A 55 0.53 -1.09 -8.00
N TYR A 56 -0.59 -0.95 -8.71
CA TYR A 56 -0.92 0.25 -9.50
C TYR A 56 -2.03 1.08 -8.82
N PHE A 57 -1.82 2.38 -8.65
CA PHE A 57 -2.73 3.26 -7.92
C PHE A 57 -2.68 4.73 -8.41
N ASP A 58 -3.65 5.54 -7.99
CA ASP A 58 -3.76 6.96 -8.34
C ASP A 58 -3.57 7.89 -7.13
N ASP A 59 -3.94 7.44 -5.94
CA ASP A 59 -3.90 8.20 -4.69
C ASP A 59 -3.39 7.33 -3.54
N LEU A 60 -2.14 7.56 -3.13
CA LEU A 60 -1.46 6.81 -2.07
C LEU A 60 -2.28 6.79 -0.77
N GLU A 61 -2.75 7.96 -0.33
CA GLU A 61 -3.41 8.10 0.96
C GLU A 61 -4.80 7.45 0.98
N LYS A 62 -5.54 7.51 -0.14
CA LYS A 62 -6.88 6.93 -0.22
C LYS A 62 -6.89 5.42 -0.49
N GLU A 63 -5.91 4.91 -1.23
CA GLU A 63 -5.93 3.52 -1.70
C GLU A 63 -5.06 2.60 -0.83
N LEU A 64 -3.91 3.08 -0.37
CA LEU A 64 -2.88 2.22 0.22
C LEU A 64 -2.63 2.47 1.71
N VAL A 65 -3.02 3.62 2.26
CA VAL A 65 -2.79 3.94 3.68
C VAL A 65 -3.98 3.50 4.53
N PRO A 66 -3.79 2.60 5.51
CA PRO A 66 -4.88 2.21 6.41
C PRO A 66 -5.41 3.43 7.19
N PRO A 67 -6.74 3.64 7.24
CA PRO A 67 -7.33 4.78 7.93
C PRO A 67 -7.13 4.71 9.46
N GLU A 68 -6.96 3.51 10.01
CA GLU A 68 -6.76 3.26 11.44
C GLU A 68 -5.42 3.78 11.97
N LEU A 69 -4.42 3.98 11.10
CA LEU A 69 -3.08 4.38 11.54
C LEU A 69 -3.11 5.66 12.35
N THR A 70 -2.35 5.66 13.45
CA THR A 70 -2.06 6.89 14.19
C THR A 70 -1.36 7.89 13.28
N PRO A 71 -1.41 9.20 13.57
CA PRO A 71 -0.70 10.19 12.76
C PRO A 71 0.81 9.92 12.65
N ALA A 72 1.43 9.35 13.69
CA ALA A 72 2.85 9.02 13.70
C ALA A 72 3.17 7.81 12.80
N ASP A 73 2.39 6.73 12.92
CA ASP A 73 2.56 5.55 12.05
C ASP A 73 2.21 5.87 10.60
N ARG A 74 1.13 6.62 10.36
CA ARG A 74 0.76 7.12 9.02
C ARG A 74 1.94 7.83 8.35
N LYS A 75 2.59 8.74 9.07
CA LYS A 75 3.75 9.45 8.54
C LYS A 75 4.90 8.50 8.19
N ARG A 76 5.28 7.60 9.11
CA ARG A 76 6.35 6.61 8.87
C ARG A 76 6.04 5.68 7.71
N PHE A 77 4.79 5.27 7.59
CA PHE A 77 4.28 4.39 6.55
C PHE A 77 4.37 5.07 5.17
N ILE A 78 3.85 6.30 5.04
CA ILE A 78 3.91 7.08 3.81
C ILE A 78 5.37 7.37 3.41
N GLU A 79 6.20 7.85 4.33
CA GLU A 79 7.62 8.14 4.07
C GLU A 79 8.42 6.91 3.61
N TYR A 80 7.99 5.72 4.00
CA TYR A 80 8.60 4.48 3.53
C TYR A 80 8.16 4.15 2.09
N LEU A 81 6.87 4.23 1.79
CA LEU A 81 6.34 3.93 0.46
C LEU A 81 6.80 4.93 -0.60
N GLU A 82 6.82 6.24 -0.29
CA GLU A 82 7.22 7.29 -1.23
C GLU A 82 8.63 7.11 -1.82
N LYS A 83 9.50 6.37 -1.15
CA LYS A 83 10.87 6.08 -1.64
C LYS A 83 10.87 5.09 -2.79
N GLU A 84 9.88 4.22 -2.85
CA GLU A 84 9.81 3.09 -3.79
C GLU A 84 8.69 3.28 -4.84
N ILE A 85 7.92 4.37 -4.76
CA ILE A 85 6.86 4.69 -5.72
C ILE A 85 7.46 5.21 -7.04
N GLU A 86 7.01 4.61 -8.14
CA GLU A 86 7.35 5.00 -9.49
C GLU A 86 6.17 5.70 -10.17
N VAL A 87 6.45 6.71 -10.99
CA VAL A 87 5.45 7.35 -11.87
C VAL A 87 5.43 6.62 -13.20
N VAL A 88 4.28 6.06 -13.57
CA VAL A 88 4.12 5.28 -14.81
C VAL A 88 3.29 5.98 -15.87
N ASN A 89 2.39 6.89 -15.49
CA ASN A 89 1.63 7.73 -16.41
C ASN A 89 1.56 9.17 -15.90
N LYS A 90 1.65 10.14 -16.82
CA LYS A 90 1.62 11.58 -16.55
C LYS A 90 0.37 12.22 -17.12
#